data_AF-A0ABD0NYL3-F1
#
_entry.id   AF-A0ABD0NYL3-F1
#
_cell.length_a   1.000
_cell.length_b   1.000
_cell.length_c   1.000
_cell.angle_alpha   90.00
_cell.angle_beta   90.00
_cell.angle_gamma   90.00
#
_symmetry.space_group_name_H-M   'P 1'
#
loop_
_entity.id
_entity.type
_entity.pdbx_description
1 polymer ?
#
loop_
_entity_poly.entity_id
_entity_poly.type
_entity_poly.pdbx_seq_one_letter_code
_entity_poly.pdbx_strand_id
1 'polypeptide(L)' 'NSIRQSKIEHGNFTFGTVVFYDCNPGYYLFGSPVLTCQPTGQWDKPLPECIG' A
#
# COMPACT_ATOMS: atom_id res chain seq x y z
N ASN A 1 2.67 -9.50 -10.59
CA ASN A 1 1.47 -9.07 -9.84
C ASN A 1 1.68 -7.63 -9.42
N SER A 2 1.20 -6.72 -10.27
CA SER A 2 1.67 -5.34 -10.37
C SER A 2 0.84 -4.40 -9.50
N ILE A 3 1.37 -4.13 -8.31
CA ILE A 3 0.83 -3.17 -7.37
C ILE A 3 1.31 -1.77 -7.78
N ARG A 4 0.39 -0.82 -7.99
CA ARG A 4 0.74 0.60 -8.15
C ARG A 4 0.60 1.30 -6.79
N GLN A 5 1.73 1.75 -6.26
CA GLN A 5 1.74 2.65 -5.10
C GLN A 5 1.52 4.08 -5.61
N SER A 6 0.40 4.69 -5.24
CA SER A 6 0.09 6.07 -5.58
C SER A 6 0.91 7.04 -4.71
N LYS A 7 2.22 7.11 -4.99
CA LYS A 7 3.18 8.18 -4.69
C LYS A 7 3.39 8.55 -3.20
N ILE A 8 4.55 8.15 -2.66
CA ILE A 8 5.26 8.93 -1.64
C ILE A 8 6.48 9.54 -2.31
N GLU A 9 6.55 10.87 -2.31
CA GLU A 9 7.74 11.59 -2.70
C GLU A 9 8.80 11.40 -1.61
N HIS A 10 9.86 10.67 -1.94
CA HIS A 10 11.10 10.51 -1.17
C HIS A 10 11.04 9.62 0.09
N GLY A 11 11.34 8.33 -0.12
CA GLY A 11 12.52 7.70 0.51
C GLY A 11 12.51 7.34 2.00
N ASN A 12 11.55 7.77 2.82
CA ASN A 12 11.43 7.34 4.21
C ASN A 12 9.95 7.28 4.62
N PHE A 13 9.40 6.09 4.82
CA PHE A 13 8.06 5.91 5.41
C PHE A 13 8.13 6.25 6.90
N THR A 14 7.90 7.52 7.24
CA THR A 14 7.83 7.96 8.64
C THR A 14 6.49 7.58 9.26
N PHE A 15 6.43 7.53 10.58
CA PHE A 15 5.16 7.35 11.30
C PHE A 15 4.08 8.30 10.77
N GLY A 16 2.89 7.76 10.50
CA GLY A 16 1.76 8.51 9.96
C GLY A 16 1.73 8.57 8.43
N THR A 17 2.73 8.02 7.74
CA THR A 17 2.70 7.92 6.27
C THR A 17 1.55 7.03 5.81
N VAL A 18 0.69 7.54 4.92
CA VAL A 18 -0.43 6.80 4.34
C VAL A 18 -0.14 6.49 2.87
N VAL A 19 -0.29 5.23 2.48
CA VAL A 19 -0.17 4.77 1.09
C VAL A 19 -1.48 4.22 0.58
N PHE A 20 -1.74 4.51 -0.69
CA PHE A 20 -2.85 3.95 -1.44
C PHE A 20 -2.32 2.96 -2.46
N TYR A 21 -2.96 1.80 -2.49
CA TYR A 21 -2.67 0.70 -3.36
C TYR A 21 -3.80 0.52 -4.37
N ASP A 22 -3.40 0.39 -5.62
CA ASP A 22 -4.29 0.10 -6.73
C ASP A 22 -3.70 -1.01 -7.60
N CYS A 23 -4.59 -1.84 -8.13
CA CYS A 23 -4.21 -2.93 -9.02
C CYS A 23 -4.37 -2.50 -10.47
N ASN A 24 -3.50 -3.01 -11.36
CA ASN A 24 -3.66 -2.76 -12.78
C ASN A 24 -5.08 -3.16 -13.27
N PRO A 25 -5.63 -2.47 -14.28
CA PRO A 25 -6.92 -2.81 -14.86
C PRO A 25 -7.03 -4.30 -15.21
N GLY A 26 -8.13 -4.93 -14.83
CA GLY A 26 -8.37 -6.37 -15.00
C GLY A 26 -8.02 -7.23 -13.78
N TYR A 27 -7.41 -6.65 -12.74
CA TYR A 27 -7.15 -7.31 -11.46
C TYR A 27 -7.98 -6.68 -10.34
N TYR A 28 -8.38 -7.49 -9.37
CA TYR A 28 -9.07 -7.08 -8.16
C TYR A 28 -8.10 -7.01 -6.99
N LEU A 29 -8.18 -5.93 -6.21
CA LEU A 29 -7.38 -5.77 -5.00
C LEU A 29 -8.01 -6.56 -3.85
N PHE A 30 -7.25 -7.50 -3.31
CA PHE A 30 -7.60 -8.27 -2.13
C PHE A 30 -6.85 -7.72 -0.91
N GLY A 31 -7.60 -7.40 0.14
CA GLY A 31 -7.07 -6.76 1.34
C GLY A 31 -7.41 -5.27 1.40
N SER A 32 -6.64 -4.52 2.19
CA SER A 32 -6.88 -3.08 2.39
C SER A 32 -6.16 -2.24 1.33
N PRO A 33 -6.87 -1.35 0.60
CA PRO A 33 -6.24 -0.46 -0.37
C PRO A 33 -5.45 0.67 0.29
N VAL A 34 -5.53 0.81 1.63
CA VAL A 34 -4.89 1.88 2.38
C VAL A 34 -4.10 1.31 3.54
N LEU A 35 -2.79 1.59 3.56
CA LEU A 35 -1.90 1.27 4.68
C LEU A 35 -1.32 2.54 5.30
N THR A 36 -1.14 2.50 6.62
CA THR A 36 -0.54 3.57 7.41
C THR A 36 0.71 3.06 8.12
N CYS A 37 1.82 3.78 8.01
CA CYS A 37 3.05 3.45 8.72
C CYS A 37 2.88 3.79 10.22
N GLN A 38 3.07 2.79 11.06
CA GLN A 38 2.98 2.89 12.52
C GLN A 38 4.29 3.41 13.13
N PRO A 39 4.29 3.83 14.41
CA PRO A 39 5.51 4.28 15.10
C PRO A 39 6.59 3.20 15.18
N THR A 40 6.19 1.93 15.05
CA THR A 40 7.06 0.76 14.98
C THR A 40 7.85 0.66 13.68
N GLY A 41 7.55 1.50 12.68
CA GLY A 41 8.11 1.42 11.33
C GLY A 41 7.47 0.31 10.48
N GLN A 42 6.36 -0.28 10.95
CA GLN A 42 5.61 -1.30 10.24
C GLN A 42 4.27 -0.76 9.72
N TRP A 43 3.70 -1.44 8.73
CA TRP A 43 2.36 -1.12 8.24
C TRP A 43 1.29 -1.56 9.23
N ASP A 44 0.24 -0.76 9.37
CA ASP A 44 -0.92 -1.05 10.22
C ASP A 44 -1.70 -2.30 9.78
N LYS A 45 -1.57 -2.70 8.51
CA LYS A 45 -2.21 -3.89 7.95
C LYS A 45 -1.26 -4.62 6.97
N PRO A 46 -1.53 -5.90 6.65
CA PRO A 46 -0.79 -6.63 5.63
C PRO A 46 -0.84 -5.97 4.26
N LEU A 47 0.18 -6.22 3.44
CA LEU A 47 0.22 -5.76 2.05
C LEU A 47 -0.95 -6.38 1.25
N PRO A 48 -1.70 -5.58 0.47
CA PRO A 48 -2.74 -6.10 -0.38
C PRO A 48 -2.16 -6.89 -1.55
N GLU A 49 -2.93 -7.83 -2.06
CA GLU A 49 -2.58 -8.63 -3.24
C GLU A 49 -3.52 -8.32 -4.40
N CYS A 50 -2.99 -8.38 -5.63
CA CYS A 50 -3.81 -8.28 -6.84
C CYS A 50 -4.14 -9.67 -7.36
N ILE A 51 -5.43 -10.01 -7.39
CA ILE A 51 -5.96 -11.28 -7.88
C ILE A 51 -6.60 -11.04 -9.26
N GLY A 52 -6.35 -11.92 -10.23
CA GLY A 52 -6.87 -11.84 -11.60
C GLY A 52 -7.41 -13.17 -12.09
#